data_AF-A0A1I6ZKT5-F1
#
_entry.id   AF-A0A1I6ZKT5-F1
#
_cell.length_a   1.000
_cell.length_b   1.000
_cell.length_c   1.000
_cell.angle_alpha   90.00
_cell.angle_beta   90.00
_cell.angle_gamma   90.00
#
_symmetry.space_group_name_H-M   'P 1'
#
loop_
_entity.id
_entity.type
_entity.pdbx_description
1 polymer ?
#
loop_
_entity_poly.entity_id
_entity_poly.type
_entity_poly.pdbx_seq_one_letter_code
_entity_poly.pdbx_strand_id
1 'polypeptide(L)'
;MKQAKQSGFTLIEVMITVAIIGILAAIAYPSYTEYVLRGNRSEGLALLSEAAARQERYFAQNNTYADTAAKLNVPVNSTNNLYQLNIADVTSNTYTLTVVPQNQQTKDTKCGTLGLNQKAERSKTGSASSINDCWK
;
A
#
# COMPACT_ATOMS: atom_id res chain seq x y z
N MET A 1 52.57 39.49 -7.47
CA MET A 1 51.69 38.30 -7.48
C MET A 1 50.43 38.63 -6.70
N LYS A 2 49.26 38.76 -7.34
CA LYS A 2 47.98 39.00 -6.63
C LYS A 2 47.59 37.70 -5.94
N GLN A 3 47.64 37.66 -4.61
CA GLN A 3 47.03 36.56 -3.85
C GLN A 3 45.53 36.58 -4.09
N ALA A 4 44.99 35.51 -4.66
CA ALA A 4 43.56 35.27 -4.64
C ALA A 4 43.15 35.01 -3.18
N LYS A 5 42.29 35.85 -2.60
CA LYS A 5 41.69 35.56 -1.29
C LYS A 5 40.92 34.24 -1.42
N GLN A 6 41.29 33.24 -0.64
CA GLN A 6 40.46 32.05 -0.48
C GLN A 6 39.18 32.44 0.25
N SER A 7 38.05 32.38 -0.46
CA SER A 7 36.70 32.53 0.12
C SER A 7 36.31 31.19 0.75
N GLY A 8 36.30 31.12 2.09
CA GLY A 8 35.76 29.97 2.83
C GLY A 8 34.34 30.24 3.30
N PHE A 9 33.56 29.18 3.54
CA PHE A 9 32.26 29.27 4.22
C PHE A 9 32.44 29.59 5.70
N THR A 10 31.56 30.44 6.23
CA THR A 10 31.51 30.72 7.67
C THR A 10 30.73 29.63 8.40
N LEU A 11 31.06 29.41 9.68
CA LEU A 11 30.35 28.46 10.52
C LEU A 11 28.86 28.83 10.69
N ILE A 12 28.54 30.13 10.66
CA ILE A 12 27.17 30.62 10.75
C ILE A 12 26.36 30.31 9.47
N GLU A 13 26.96 30.40 8.28
CA GLU A 13 26.30 29.97 7.03
C GLU A 13 25.98 28.47 7.04
N VAL A 14 26.89 27.65 7.56
CA VAL A 14 26.65 26.21 7.71
C VAL A 14 25.53 25.94 8.72
N MET A 15 25.48 26.67 9.84
CA MET A 15 24.40 26.50 10.82
C MET A 15 23.02 26.88 10.26
N ILE A 16 22.93 28.01 9.54
CA ILE A 16 21.66 28.45 8.94
C ILE A 16 21.20 27.47 7.85
N THR A 17 22.11 27.01 7.00
CA THR A 17 21.77 26.03 5.95
C THR A 17 21.28 24.71 6.53
N VAL A 18 21.93 24.18 7.58
CA VAL A 18 21.47 22.97 8.27
C VAL A 18 20.10 23.19 8.92
N ALA A 19 19.85 24.35 9.52
CA ALA A 19 18.54 24.68 10.10
C ALA A 19 17.43 24.67 9.04
N ILE A 20 17.68 25.28 7.86
CA ILE A 20 16.71 25.28 6.75
C ILE A 20 16.45 23.87 6.24
N ILE A 21 17.50 23.06 6.02
CA ILE A 21 17.38 21.68 5.56
C ILE A 21 16.59 20.84 6.59
N GLY A 22 16.82 21.04 7.88
CA GLY A 22 16.09 20.35 8.95
C GLY A 22 14.59 20.60 8.89
N ILE A 23 14.18 21.87 8.71
CA ILE A 23 12.76 22.25 8.57
C ILE A 23 12.13 21.61 7.33
N LEU A 24 12.83 21.66 6.19
CA LEU A 24 12.33 21.07 4.95
C LEU A 24 12.20 19.55 5.06
N ALA A 25 13.20 18.87 5.63
CA ALA A 25 13.21 17.42 5.80
C ALA A 25 12.06 16.94 6.70
N ALA A 26 11.73 17.68 7.76
CA ALA A 26 10.64 17.35 8.67
C ALA A 26 9.26 17.28 7.99
N ILE A 27 9.05 18.05 6.92
CA ILE A 27 7.80 18.09 6.16
C ILE A 27 7.87 17.16 4.94
N ALA A 28 8.97 17.22 4.20
CA ALA A 28 9.13 16.52 2.93
C ALA A 28 9.23 15.00 3.12
N TYR A 29 9.93 14.54 4.15
CA TYR A 29 10.14 13.11 4.39
C TYR A 29 8.82 12.34 4.65
N PRO A 30 7.97 12.72 5.63
CA PRO A 30 6.70 12.02 5.85
C PRO A 30 5.79 12.09 4.62
N SER A 31 5.74 13.23 3.93
CA SER A 31 4.94 13.41 2.71
C SER A 31 5.39 12.46 1.59
N TYR A 32 6.71 12.32 1.38
CA TYR A 32 7.25 11.38 0.40
C TYR A 32 6.94 9.93 0.77
N THR A 33 7.05 9.56 2.05
CA THR A 33 6.70 8.20 2.47
C THR A 33 5.23 7.87 2.22
N GLU A 34 4.32 8.81 2.50
CA GLU A 34 2.89 8.65 2.18
C GLU A 34 2.62 8.52 0.69
N TYR A 35 3.37 9.26 -0.15
CA TYR A 35 3.26 9.15 -1.60
C TYR A 35 3.66 7.75 -2.10
N VAL A 36 4.79 7.23 -1.63
CA VAL A 36 5.26 5.87 -1.98
C VAL A 36 4.26 4.81 -1.51
N LEU A 37 3.80 4.89 -0.26
CA LEU A 37 2.81 3.96 0.28
C LEU A 37 1.50 3.99 -0.52
N ARG A 38 1.05 5.16 -0.96
CA ARG A 38 -0.12 5.27 -1.84
C ARG A 38 0.10 4.61 -3.19
N GLY A 39 1.26 4.83 -3.82
CA GLY A 39 1.61 4.17 -5.09
C GLY A 39 1.58 2.65 -4.97
N ASN A 40 2.11 2.13 -3.87
CA ASN A 40 2.14 0.69 -3.57
C ASN A 40 0.74 0.07 -3.37
N ARG A 41 -0.28 0.84 -2.95
CA ARG A 41 -1.66 0.32 -2.78
C ARG A 41 -2.21 -0.25 -4.08
N SER A 42 -1.82 0.31 -5.22
CA SER A 42 -2.25 -0.17 -6.54
C SER A 42 -1.96 -1.65 -6.74
N GLU A 43 -0.85 -2.15 -6.19
CA GLU A 43 -0.45 -3.55 -6.28
C GLU A 43 -1.40 -4.47 -5.48
N GLY A 44 -1.76 -4.07 -4.26
CA GLY A 44 -2.73 -4.79 -3.44
C GLY A 44 -4.14 -4.77 -4.03
N LEU A 45 -4.55 -3.62 -4.60
CA LEU A 45 -5.84 -3.48 -5.26
C LEU A 45 -5.94 -4.32 -6.55
N ALA A 46 -4.85 -4.41 -7.31
CA ALA A 46 -4.76 -5.29 -8.47
C ALA A 46 -4.88 -6.76 -8.07
N LEU A 47 -4.23 -7.17 -6.97
CA LEU A 47 -4.34 -8.53 -6.45
C LEU A 47 -5.77 -8.87 -5.98
N LEU A 48 -6.44 -7.93 -5.29
CA LEU A 48 -7.85 -8.09 -4.91
C LEU A 48 -8.77 -8.21 -6.11
N SER A 49 -8.60 -7.37 -7.13
CA SER A 49 -9.48 -7.37 -8.32
C SER A 49 -9.28 -8.64 -9.16
N GLU A 50 -8.05 -9.11 -9.30
CA GLU A 50 -7.76 -10.39 -9.95
C GLU A 50 -8.39 -11.57 -9.18
N ALA A 51 -8.22 -11.60 -7.86
CA ALA A 51 -8.80 -12.65 -7.02
C ALA A 51 -10.33 -12.65 -7.08
N ALA A 52 -10.97 -11.47 -7.06
CA ALA A 52 -12.42 -11.34 -7.19
C ALA A 52 -12.92 -11.84 -8.55
N ALA A 53 -12.29 -11.44 -9.65
CA ALA A 53 -12.66 -11.93 -10.98
C ALA A 53 -12.54 -13.46 -11.10
N ARG A 54 -11.55 -14.05 -10.42
CA ARG A 54 -11.36 -15.50 -10.41
C ARG A 54 -12.33 -16.22 -9.49
N GLN A 55 -12.79 -15.59 -8.39
CA GLN A 55 -13.88 -16.10 -7.58
C GLN A 55 -15.15 -16.26 -8.40
N GLU A 56 -15.55 -15.23 -9.15
CA GLU A 56 -16.73 -15.28 -10.02
C GLU A 56 -16.62 -16.37 -11.09
N ARG A 57 -15.45 -16.50 -11.72
CA ARG A 57 -15.18 -17.57 -12.69
C ARG A 57 -15.26 -18.96 -12.06
N TYR A 58 -14.73 -19.12 -10.84
CA TYR A 58 -14.76 -20.39 -10.13
C TYR A 58 -16.19 -20.76 -9.72
N PHE A 59 -16.98 -19.79 -9.25
CA PHE A 59 -18.40 -19.96 -8.94
C PHE A 59 -19.20 -20.40 -10.16
N ALA A 60 -18.98 -19.77 -11.32
CA ALA A 60 -19.66 -20.15 -12.57
C ALA A 60 -19.40 -21.61 -13.01
N GLN A 61 -18.30 -22.22 -12.57
CA GLN A 61 -17.94 -23.60 -12.92
C GLN A 61 -18.34 -24.61 -11.84
N ASN A 62 -18.34 -24.19 -10.56
CA ASN A 62 -18.44 -25.10 -9.42
C ASN A 62 -19.66 -24.86 -8.53
N ASN A 63 -20.46 -23.82 -8.79
CA ASN A 63 -21.60 -23.37 -7.96
C ASN A 63 -21.23 -23.12 -6.49
N THR A 64 -19.97 -22.77 -6.23
CA THR A 64 -19.44 -22.45 -4.90
C THR A 64 -18.20 -21.58 -5.07
N TYR A 65 -17.85 -20.78 -4.06
CA TYR A 65 -16.61 -19.99 -4.07
C TYR A 65 -15.40 -20.81 -3.61
N ALA A 66 -14.21 -20.36 -4.02
CA ALA A 66 -12.96 -20.99 -3.62
C ALA A 66 -12.51 -20.48 -2.24
N ASP A 67 -12.06 -21.39 -1.40
CA ASP A 67 -11.48 -21.14 -0.07
C ASP A 67 -9.98 -20.84 -0.10
N THR A 68 -9.31 -21.04 -1.23
CA THR A 68 -7.85 -21.01 -1.34
C THR A 68 -7.40 -20.34 -2.63
N ALA A 69 -6.31 -19.58 -2.56
CA ALA A 69 -5.72 -18.91 -3.72
C ALA A 69 -5.26 -19.91 -4.81
N ALA A 70 -4.86 -21.12 -4.41
CA ALA A 70 -4.47 -22.20 -5.32
C ALA A 70 -5.61 -22.63 -6.25
N LYS A 71 -6.84 -22.77 -5.74
CA LYS A 71 -8.03 -23.08 -6.55
C LYS A 71 -8.37 -21.98 -7.56
N LEU A 72 -8.04 -20.73 -7.22
CA LEU A 72 -8.21 -19.59 -8.12
C LEU A 72 -7.05 -19.42 -9.13
N ASN A 73 -5.93 -20.12 -8.91
CA ASN A 73 -4.67 -19.91 -9.61
C ASN A 73 -4.21 -18.44 -9.54
N VAL A 74 -4.22 -17.87 -8.32
CA VAL A 74 -3.76 -16.51 -7.99
C VAL A 74 -2.55 -16.62 -7.07
N PRO A 75 -1.53 -15.78 -7.22
CA PRO A 75 -0.44 -15.74 -6.25
C PRO A 75 -0.94 -15.29 -4.87
N VAL A 76 -0.39 -15.90 -3.81
CA VAL A 76 -0.70 -15.49 -2.43
C VAL A 76 -0.06 -14.14 -2.10
N ASN A 77 1.09 -13.83 -2.68
CA ASN A 77 1.78 -12.56 -2.48
C ASN A 77 1.68 -11.70 -3.72
N SER A 78 1.67 -10.39 -3.50
CA SER A 78 1.78 -9.41 -4.58
C SER A 78 3.19 -9.42 -5.19
N THR A 79 3.36 -8.88 -6.40
CA THR A 79 4.60 -8.92 -7.20
C THR A 79 5.86 -8.52 -6.41
N ASN A 80 5.78 -7.47 -5.60
CA ASN A 80 6.89 -6.95 -4.80
C ASN A 80 6.81 -7.38 -3.33
N ASN A 81 5.98 -8.38 -3.00
CA ASN A 81 5.72 -8.84 -1.63
C ASN A 81 5.28 -7.69 -0.69
N LEU A 82 4.51 -6.74 -1.20
CA LEU A 82 3.97 -5.63 -0.41
C LEU A 82 2.63 -5.98 0.23
N TYR A 83 1.95 -6.99 -0.31
CA TYR A 83 0.68 -7.49 0.18
C TYR A 83 0.61 -9.01 0.13
N GLN A 84 -0.12 -9.59 1.07
CA GLN A 84 -0.48 -10.99 1.10
C GLN A 84 -2.01 -11.14 1.02
N LEU A 85 -2.49 -11.88 0.03
CA LEU A 85 -3.89 -12.23 -0.12
C LEU A 85 -4.31 -13.26 0.94
N ASN A 86 -5.44 -12.99 1.58
CA ASN A 86 -6.14 -13.91 2.45
C ASN A 86 -7.59 -14.04 1.98
N ILE A 87 -8.11 -15.28 2.01
CA ILE A 87 -9.47 -15.61 1.63
C ILE A 87 -10.15 -16.17 2.88
N ALA A 88 -11.25 -15.56 3.29
CA ALA A 88 -11.99 -15.91 4.50
C ALA A 88 -13.50 -15.89 4.25
N ASP A 89 -14.27 -16.32 5.25
CA ASP A 89 -15.74 -16.30 5.27
C ASP A 89 -16.38 -16.98 4.04
N VAL A 90 -15.73 -18.04 3.56
CA VAL A 90 -16.15 -18.74 2.35
C VAL A 90 -17.30 -19.67 2.65
N THR A 91 -18.41 -19.43 1.96
CA THR A 91 -19.56 -20.34 1.87
C THR A 91 -19.86 -20.59 0.40
N SER A 92 -20.93 -21.33 0.10
CA SER A 92 -21.38 -21.48 -1.29
C SER A 92 -21.59 -20.14 -1.99
N ASN A 93 -22.07 -19.10 -1.26
CA ASN A 93 -22.51 -17.84 -1.85
C ASN A 93 -21.82 -16.59 -1.28
N THR A 94 -20.80 -16.74 -0.43
CA THR A 94 -20.08 -15.61 0.16
C THR A 94 -18.58 -15.85 0.17
N TYR A 95 -17.82 -14.77 0.11
CA TYR A 95 -16.40 -14.77 0.39
C TYR A 95 -15.96 -13.38 0.88
N THR A 96 -14.86 -13.35 1.62
CA THR A 96 -14.12 -12.11 1.94
C THR A 96 -12.69 -12.27 1.44
N LEU A 97 -12.26 -11.39 0.53
CA LEU A 97 -10.87 -11.24 0.13
C LEU A 97 -10.25 -10.11 0.92
N THR A 98 -9.06 -10.33 1.48
CA THR A 98 -8.26 -9.27 2.10
C THR A 98 -6.83 -9.30 1.59
N VAL A 99 -6.22 -8.13 1.47
CA VAL A 99 -4.78 -7.99 1.24
C VAL A 99 -4.15 -7.36 2.47
N VAL A 100 -3.33 -8.15 3.15
CA VAL A 100 -2.64 -7.76 4.38
C VAL A 100 -1.29 -7.12 4.01
N PRO A 101 -1.00 -5.88 4.45
CA PRO A 101 0.28 -5.23 4.17
C PRO A 101 1.46 -6.05 4.67
N GLN A 102 2.52 -6.10 3.88
CA GLN A 102 3.78 -6.78 4.16
C GLN A 102 4.94 -5.80 3.97
N ASN A 103 6.10 -6.12 4.55
CA ASN A 103 7.34 -5.38 4.36
C ASN A 103 7.16 -3.86 4.55
N GLN A 104 7.52 -3.06 3.54
CA GLN A 104 7.45 -1.60 3.60
C GLN A 104 6.02 -1.08 3.76
N GLN A 105 5.02 -1.83 3.26
CA GLN A 105 3.63 -1.42 3.29
C GLN A 105 3.00 -1.54 4.68
N THR A 106 3.64 -2.22 5.63
CA THR A 106 3.20 -2.23 7.04
C THR A 106 3.19 -0.84 7.66
N LYS A 107 3.93 0.11 7.08
CA LYS A 107 3.93 1.53 7.48
C LYS A 107 2.66 2.28 7.06
N ASP A 108 1.84 1.71 6.18
CA ASP A 108 0.56 2.28 5.76
C ASP A 108 -0.53 2.08 6.83
N THR A 109 -0.32 2.69 8.00
CA THR A 109 -1.27 2.63 9.12
C THR A 109 -2.58 3.36 8.83
N LYS A 110 -2.57 4.24 7.82
CA LYS A 110 -3.75 4.96 7.33
C LYS A 110 -4.75 4.02 6.66
N CYS A 111 -4.30 3.06 5.86
CA CYS A 111 -5.19 2.16 5.14
C CYS A 111 -5.20 0.73 5.70
N GLY A 112 -4.05 0.23 6.15
CA GLY A 112 -3.93 -1.10 6.72
C GLY A 112 -4.34 -2.20 5.71
N THR A 113 -5.01 -3.23 6.22
CA THR A 113 -5.57 -4.31 5.42
C THR A 113 -6.74 -3.79 4.61
N LEU A 114 -6.71 -4.03 3.29
CA LEU A 114 -7.81 -3.71 2.38
C LEU A 114 -8.58 -4.98 2.05
N GLY A 115 -9.88 -4.88 1.84
CA GLY A 115 -10.68 -6.05 1.49
C GLY A 115 -11.85 -5.78 0.56
N LEU A 116 -12.33 -6.85 -0.06
CA LEU A 116 -13.44 -6.86 -1.00
C LEU A 116 -14.24 -8.16 -0.82
N ASN A 117 -15.57 -8.07 -0.82
CA ASN A 117 -16.45 -9.25 -0.81
C ASN A 117 -17.20 -9.43 -2.14
N GLN A 118 -18.03 -10.48 -2.22
CA GLN A 118 -18.81 -10.80 -3.42
C GLN A 118 -19.84 -9.72 -3.82
N LYS A 119 -20.18 -8.80 -2.91
CA LYS A 119 -21.06 -7.65 -3.19
C LYS A 119 -20.29 -6.40 -3.64
N ALA A 120 -18.99 -6.54 -3.88
CA ALA A 120 -18.05 -5.44 -4.11
C ALA A 120 -18.01 -4.42 -2.96
N GLU A 121 -18.40 -4.82 -1.74
CA GLU A 121 -18.24 -3.98 -0.56
C GLU A 121 -16.77 -3.96 -0.17
N ARG A 122 -16.22 -2.75 -0.11
CA ARG A 122 -14.82 -2.50 0.22
C ARG A 122 -14.66 -2.43 1.73
N SER A 123 -13.54 -2.91 2.26
CA SER A 123 -13.17 -2.76 3.66
C SER A 123 -11.75 -2.22 3.83
N LYS A 124 -11.47 -1.64 5.01
CA LYS A 124 -10.14 -1.23 5.45
C LYS A 124 -10.00 -1.41 6.96
N THR A 125 -8.78 -1.57 7.47
CA THR A 125 -8.50 -1.62 8.92
C THR A 125 -7.75 -0.41 9.46
N GLY A 126 -7.17 0.43 8.60
CA GLY A 126 -6.38 1.60 9.01
C GLY A 126 -7.20 2.82 9.43
N SER A 127 -6.50 3.87 9.88
CA SER A 127 -7.06 5.07 10.50
C SER A 127 -7.72 6.09 9.56
N ALA A 128 -7.71 5.89 8.23
CA ALA A 128 -8.29 6.82 7.27
C ALA A 128 -9.78 7.12 7.57
N SER A 129 -10.19 8.37 7.45
CA SER A 129 -11.59 8.78 7.69
C SER A 129 -12.55 8.27 6.62
N SER A 130 -12.08 8.12 5.38
CA SER A 130 -12.86 7.59 4.26
C SER A 130 -12.17 6.36 3.67
N ILE A 131 -12.96 5.35 3.31
CA ILE A 131 -12.46 4.21 2.54
C ILE A 131 -11.95 4.63 1.16
N ASN A 132 -12.55 5.67 0.57
CA ASN A 132 -12.15 6.15 -0.75
C ASN A 132 -10.73 6.72 -0.76
N ASP A 133 -10.16 7.09 0.38
CA ASP A 133 -8.76 7.55 0.45
C ASP A 133 -7.74 6.41 0.30
N CYS A 134 -8.20 5.16 0.46
CA CYS A 134 -7.40 3.95 0.34
C CYS A 134 -7.58 3.21 -0.99
N TRP A 135 -8.62 3.58 -1.74
CA TRP A 135 -9.03 2.96 -3.01
C TRP A 135 -8.90 3.93 -4.19
N LYS A 136 -7.93 4.85 -4.09
CA LYS A 136 -7.55 5.85 -5.10
C LYS A 136 -6.23 5.49 -5.75
#